data_AF-A0A9X1TYW8-F1
#
_entry.id   AF-A0A9X1TYW8-F1
#
_cell.length_a   1.000
_cell.length_b   1.000
_cell.length_c   1.000
_cell.angle_alpha   90.00
_cell.angle_beta   90.00
_cell.angle_gamma   90.00
#
_symmetry.space_group_name_H-M   'P 1'
#
loop_
_entity.id
_entity.type
_entity.pdbx_description
1 polymer ?
#
loop_
_entity_poly.entity_id
_entity_poly.type
_entity_poly.pdbx_seq_one_letter_code
_entity_poly.pdbx_strand_id
1 'polypeptide(L)' 'HTASHLPALEHLLSKPVLTANQVTVWEALRLTDRRVNAPELGSLFTREPIVQV' A
#
# COMPACT_ATOMS: atom_id res chain seq x y z
N HIS A 1 -10.86 8.70 -0.21
CA HIS A 1 -12.20 8.12 -0.01
C HIS A 1 -12.19 6.59 -0.08
N THR A 2 -11.45 5.94 -1.00
CA THR A 2 -11.34 4.46 -1.03
C THR A 2 -10.26 3.88 -0.11
N ALA A 3 -9.10 4.54 0.01
CA ALA A 3 -7.98 4.04 0.80
C ALA A 3 -8.30 3.80 2.29
N SER A 4 -9.21 4.58 2.88
CA SER A 4 -9.66 4.41 4.27
C SER A 4 -10.37 3.09 4.55
N HIS A 5 -10.83 2.38 3.50
CA HIS A 5 -11.47 1.08 3.64
C HIS A 5 -10.49 -0.09 3.49
N LEU A 6 -9.22 0.17 3.16
CA LEU A 6 -8.21 -0.88 2.95
C LEU A 6 -8.04 -1.79 4.17
N PRO A 7 -7.88 -1.30 5.42
CA PRO A 7 -7.72 -2.18 6.56
C PRO A 7 -8.91 -3.13 6.77
N ALA A 8 -10.13 -2.62 6.58
CA ALA A 8 -11.34 -3.42 6.70
C ALA A 8 -11.44 -4.47 5.60
N LEU A 9 -11.14 -4.11 4.35
CA LEU A 9 -11.16 -5.05 3.21
C LEU A 9 -10.09 -6.14 3.36
N GLU A 10 -8.86 -5.78 3.73
CA GLU A 10 -7.78 -6.75 3.95
C GLU A 10 -8.11 -7.72 5.09
N HIS A 11 -8.71 -7.22 6.17
CA HIS A 11 -9.18 -8.05 7.29
C HIS A 11 -10.27 -9.04 6.83
N LEU A 12 -11.28 -8.55 6.11
CA LEU A 12 -12.39 -9.39 5.62
C LEU A 12 -11.94 -10.45 4.62
N LEU A 13 -10.97 -10.13 3.75
CA LEU A 13 -10.50 -11.02 2.69
C LEU A 13 -9.31 -11.90 3.11
N SER A 14 -8.68 -11.60 4.25
CA SER A 14 -7.43 -12.23 4.71
C SER A 14 -6.33 -12.21 3.64
N LYS A 15 -6.32 -11.16 2.80
CA LYS A 15 -5.41 -10.99 1.67
C LYS A 15 -5.09 -9.50 1.47
N PRO A 16 -3.90 -9.17 0.96
CA PRO A 16 -3.60 -7.80 0.54
C PRO A 16 -4.60 -7.30 -0.50
N VAL A 17 -5.02 -6.05 -0.36
CA VAL A 17 -5.92 -5.37 -1.30
C VAL A 17 -5.19 -4.17 -1.87
N LEU A 18 -5.23 -4.03 -3.20
CA LEU A 18 -4.58 -2.94 -3.90
C LEU A 18 -5.63 -2.04 -4.54
N THR A 19 -5.44 -0.73 -4.38
CA THR A 19 -6.18 0.28 -5.15
C THR A 19 -5.22 1.06 -6.05
N ALA A 20 -5.72 1.59 -7.17
CA ALA A 20 -4.90 2.37 -8.10
C ALA A 20 -4.18 3.53 -7.38
N ASN A 21 -4.90 4.34 -6.60
CA ASN A 21 -4.32 5.50 -5.91
C ASN A 21 -3.24 5.10 -4.89
N GLN A 22 -3.47 4.02 -4.12
CA GLN A 22 -2.50 3.51 -3.15
C GLN A 22 -1.20 3.07 -3.84
N VAL A 23 -1.33 2.31 -4.93
CA VAL A 23 -0.17 1.85 -5.72
C VAL A 23 0.55 3.02 -6.37
N THR A 24 -0.17 4.01 -6.92
CA THR A 24 0.45 5.21 -7.51
C THR A 24 1.28 5.98 -6.48
N VAL A 25 0.76 6.20 -5.27
CA VAL A 25 1.51 6.90 -4.22
C VAL A 25 2.70 6.06 -3.76
N TRP A 26 2.52 4.75 -3.59
CA TRP A 26 3.60 3.84 -3.21
C TRP A 26 4.74 3.84 -4.23
N GLU A 27 4.43 3.75 -5.52
CA GLU A 27 5.43 3.81 -6.60
C GLU A 27 6.13 5.17 -6.66
N ALA A 28 5.41 6.27 -6.49
CA ALA A 28 6.00 7.60 -6.47
C ALA A 28 7.01 7.78 -5.33
N LEU A 29 6.70 7.24 -4.14
CA LEU A 29 7.63 7.23 -3.01
C LEU A 29 8.87 6.37 -3.33
N ARG A 30 8.67 5.16 -3.87
CA ARG A 30 9.77 4.27 -4.26
C ARG A 30 10.70 4.91 -5.29
N LEU A 31 10.15 5.52 -6.34
CA LEU A 31 10.92 6.17 -7.41
C LEU A 31 11.69 7.42 -6.94
N THR A 32 11.33 7.97 -5.79
CA THR A 32 12.01 9.13 -5.17
C THR A 32 12.88 8.72 -3.98
N ASP A 33 13.20 7.43 -3.85
CA ASP A 33 13.95 6.83 -2.74
C ASP A 33 13.36 7.18 -1.36
N ARG A 34 12.04 7.39 -1.29
CA ARG A 34 11.29 7.62 -0.07
C ARG A 34 10.61 6.34 0.39
N ARG A 35 10.57 6.15 1.71
CA ARG A 35 9.82 5.07 2.36
C ARG A 35 8.91 5.66 3.41
N VAL A 36 7.68 5.18 3.48
CA VAL A 36 6.69 5.57 4.48
C VAL A 36 6.09 4.29 5.03
N ASN A 37 6.08 4.17 6.36
CA ASN A 37 5.30 3.15 7.06
C ASN A 37 3.95 3.78 7.45
N ALA A 38 2.90 3.39 6.75
CA ALA A 38 1.55 3.91 6.95
C ALA A 38 0.53 2.74 6.95
N PRO A 39 0.38 2.01 8.06
CA PRO A 39 -0.49 0.83 8.15
C PRO A 39 -1.95 1.12 7.79
N GLU A 40 -2.42 2.36 8.00
CA GLU A 40 -3.75 2.81 7.62
C GLU A 40 -3.99 2.83 6.10
N LEU A 41 -2.92 2.82 5.29
CA LEU A 41 -2.97 2.71 3.83
C LEU A 41 -2.82 1.25 3.33
N GLY A 42 -3.02 0.29 4.23
CA GLY A 42 -3.01 -1.14 3.93
C GLY A 42 -1.61 -1.76 3.86
N SER A 43 -1.59 -3.08 3.73
CA SER A 43 -0.39 -3.90 3.89
C SER A 43 0.72 -3.70 2.83
N LEU A 44 0.46 -2.92 1.77
CA LEU A 44 1.49 -2.45 0.83
C LEU A 44 2.47 -1.46 1.49
N PHE A 45 1.96 -0.61 2.39
CA PHE A 45 2.73 0.43 3.08
C PHE A 45 3.45 -0.08 4.34
N THR A 46 3.39 -1.38 4.63
CA THR A 46 4.09 -2.01 5.77
C THR A 46 5.13 -3.03 5.33
N ARG A 47 5.18 -3.35 4.03
CA ARG A 47 6.13 -4.32 3.47
C ARG A 47 7.31 -3.61 2.84
N GLU A 48 8.48 -4.23 2.90
CA GLU A 48 9.62 -3.76 2.13
C GLU A 48 9.31 -3.88 0.63
N PRO A 49 9.67 -2.87 -0.19
CA PRO A 49 9.47 -2.96 -1.62
C PRO A 49 10.23 -4.14 -2.19
N ILE A 50 9.51 -5.05 -2.86
CA ILE A 50 10.12 -6.05 -3.69
C ILE A 50 10.74 -5.31 -4.87
N VAL A 51 12.04 -5.46 -5.07
CA VAL A 51 12.74 -4.88 -6.24
C VAL A 51 12.09 -5.49 -7.48
N GLN A 52 11.29 -4.70 -8.20
CA GLN A 52 10.80 -5.08 -9.52
C GLN A 52 11.96 -4.90 -10.50
N VAL A 53 12.38 -6.01 -11.11
CA VAL A 53 13.44 -6.08 -12.13
C VAL A 53 12.80 -5.99 -13.51
#